data_AF-A0A4U0P6F4-F1
#
_entry.id   AF-A0A4U0P6F4-F1
#
_cell.length_a   1.000
_cell.length_b   1.000
_cell.length_c   1.000
_cell.angle_alpha   90.00
_cell.angle_beta   90.00
_cell.angle_gamma   90.00
#
_symmetry.space_group_name_H-M   'P 1'
#
loop_
_entity.id
_entity.type
_entity.pdbx_description
1 polymer ?
#
loop_
_entity_poly.entity_id
_entity_poly.type
_entity_poly.pdbx_seq_one_letter_code
_entity_poly.pdbx_strand_id
1 'polypeptide(L)' 'MNACINLGSQEIVLLLVLGIVWIIPFALIIYTLIDLFKRDFTNKSTERILIIFLIAFVPILGSLIYLFGLRKEYPLK' A
#
# COMPACT_ATOMS: atom_id res chain seq x y z
N MET A 1 -21.74 -21.92 -20.06
CA MET A 1 -20.35 -21.97 -19.55
C MET A 1 -20.38 -21.33 -18.17
N ASN A 2 -20.71 -22.12 -17.15
CA ASN A 2 -20.86 -21.59 -15.79
C ASN A 2 -19.50 -21.74 -15.10
N ALA A 3 -18.78 -20.63 -14.96
CA ALA A 3 -17.65 -20.53 -14.03
C ALA A 3 -18.18 -20.49 -12.59
N CYS A 4 -18.97 -21.49 -12.20
CA CYS A 4 -19.32 -21.73 -10.81
C CYS A 4 -18.13 -22.45 -10.21
N ILE A 5 -17.26 -21.65 -9.60
CA ILE A 5 -16.12 -22.11 -8.83
C ILE A 5 -16.63 -23.16 -7.81
N ASN A 6 -16.33 -24.44 -8.05
CA ASN A 6 -16.74 -25.57 -7.21
C ASN A 6 -15.80 -25.69 -6.00
N LEU A 7 -15.73 -24.64 -5.18
CA LEU A 7 -14.91 -24.61 -3.98
C LEU A 7 -15.62 -25.38 -2.86
N GLY A 8 -14.90 -26.30 -2.24
CA GLY A 8 -15.33 -26.88 -0.98
C GLY A 8 -15.27 -25.85 0.17
N SER A 9 -15.85 -26.24 1.30
CA SER A 9 -15.88 -25.40 2.50
C SER A 9 -14.47 -25.08 3.03
N GLN A 10 -13.49 -25.95 2.79
CA GLN A 10 -12.10 -25.75 3.22
C GLN A 10 -11.40 -24.66 2.41
N GLU A 11 -11.60 -24.64 1.09
CA GLU A 11 -11.00 -23.66 0.21
C GLU A 11 -11.60 -22.26 0.42
N ILE A 12 -12.89 -22.16 0.77
CA ILE A 12 -13.53 -20.89 1.15
C ILE A 12 -12.89 -20.32 2.42
N VAL A 13 -12.68 -21.17 3.44
CA VAL A 13 -12.02 -20.75 4.69
C VAL A 13 -10.59 -20.28 4.41
N LEU A 14 -9.84 -21.00 3.57
CA LEU A 14 -8.49 -20.60 3.17
C LEU A 14 -8.49 -19.22 2.48
N LEU A 15 -9.41 -18.97 1.54
CA LEU A 15 -9.52 -17.69 0.85
C LEU A 15 -9.88 -16.54 1.81
N LEU A 16 -10.75 -16.79 2.79
CA LEU A 16 -11.09 -15.81 3.82
C LEU A 16 -9.87 -15.46 4.68
N VAL A 17 -9.13 -16.47 5.14
CA VAL A 17 -7.90 -16.26 5.93
C VAL A 17 -6.87 -15.47 5.12
N LEU A 18 -6.60 -15.88 3.89
CA LEU A 18 -5.68 -15.16 3.01
C LEU A 18 -6.15 -13.72 2.77
N GLY A 19 -7.44 -13.51 2.50
CA GLY A 19 -8.02 -12.19 2.31
C GLY A 19 -7.83 -11.28 3.53
N ILE A 20 -8.05 -11.78 4.74
CA ILE A 20 -7.85 -11.04 5.98
C ILE A 20 -6.37 -10.68 6.19
N VAL A 21 -5.45 -11.60 5.91
CA VAL A 21 -4.00 -11.35 6.00
C VAL A 21 -3.57 -10.20 5.09
N TRP A 22 -4.19 -10.06 3.92
CA TRP A 22 -3.91 -8.96 2.98
C TRP A 22 -4.46 -7.60 3.41
N ILE A 23 -5.34 -7.51 4.41
CA ILE A 23 -5.89 -6.23 4.89
C ILE A 23 -4.79 -5.35 5.46
N ILE A 24 -3.86 -5.93 6.24
CA ILE A 24 -2.77 -5.18 6.88
C ILE A 24 -1.85 -4.50 5.85
N PRO A 25 -1.25 -5.21 4.89
CA PRO A 25 -0.40 -4.56 3.89
C PRO A 25 -1.18 -3.56 3.02
N PHE A 26 -2.46 -3.83 2.73
CA PHE A 26 -3.29 -2.91 1.98
C PHE A 26 -3.57 -1.60 2.74
N ALA A 27 -3.91 -1.71 4.03
CA ALA A 27 -4.09 -0.56 4.91
C ALA A 27 -2.81 0.26 5.04
N LEU A 28 -1.64 -0.38 5.11
CA LEU A 28 -0.34 0.28 5.13
C LEU A 28 -0.11 1.12 3.86
N ILE A 29 -0.39 0.57 2.68
CA ILE A 29 -0.24 1.28 1.40
C ILE A 29 -1.15 2.50 1.35
N ILE A 30 -2.44 2.32 1.66
CA ILE A 30 -3.41 3.42 1.67
C ILE A 30 -2.99 4.51 2.66
N TYR A 31 -2.63 4.12 3.88
CA TYR A 31 -2.16 5.06 4.90
C TYR A 31 -0.96 5.87 4.41
N THR A 32 0.00 5.19 3.78
CA THR A 32 1.22 5.80 3.23
C THR A 32 0.88 6.82 2.15
N LEU A 33 0.00 6.48 1.21
CA LEU A 33 -0.43 7.39 0.15
C LEU A 33 -1.15 8.62 0.74
N ILE A 34 -2.04 8.41 1.71
CA ILE A 34 -2.74 9.52 2.39
C ILE A 34 -1.74 10.43 3.13
N ASP A 35 -0.76 9.88 3.85
CA ASP A 35 0.28 10.68 4.51
C ASP A 35 1.08 11.46 3.46
N LEU A 36 1.49 10.84 2.35
CA LEU A 36 2.24 11.49 1.27
C LEU A 36 1.49 12.68 0.64
N PHE A 37 0.18 12.60 0.43
CA PHE A 37 -0.59 13.74 -0.10
C PHE A 37 -0.69 14.92 0.86
N LYS A 38 -0.59 14.67 2.17
CA LYS A 38 -0.60 15.71 3.23
C LYS A 38 0.74 16.41 3.41
N ARG A 39 1.80 15.96 2.73
CA ARG A 39 3.17 16.42 2.94
C ARG A 39 3.62 17.43 1.92
N ASP A 40 4.40 18.40 2.37
CA ASP A 40 5.01 19.41 1.53
C ASP A 40 6.36 18.92 0.99
N PHE A 41 6.55 19.05 -0.32
CA PHE A 41 7.73 18.54 -1.03
C PHE A 41 8.52 19.72 -1.56
N THR A 42 9.79 19.82 -1.18
CA THR A 42 10.71 20.90 -1.59
C THR A 42 10.77 20.99 -3.12
N ASN A 43 10.88 19.85 -3.81
CA ASN A 43 10.77 19.77 -5.26
C ASN A 43 9.38 19.23 -5.64
N LYS A 44 8.41 20.15 -5.75
CA LYS A 44 6.95 19.92 -5.62
C LYS A 44 6.35 18.70 -6.31
N SER A 45 6.87 18.29 -7.48
CA SER A 45 6.26 17.23 -8.30
C SER A 45 7.16 15.99 -8.47
N THR A 46 8.45 16.17 -8.75
CA THR A 46 9.34 15.04 -9.11
C THR A 46 9.52 14.06 -7.96
N GLU A 47 9.84 14.54 -6.76
CA GLU A 47 10.08 13.68 -5.59
C GLU A 47 8.81 12.92 -5.19
N ARG A 48 7.67 13.62 -5.19
CA ARG A 48 6.38 13.02 -4.88
C ARG A 48 6.05 11.86 -5.84
N ILE A 49 6.28 12.07 -7.15
CA ILE A 49 6.05 11.04 -8.17
C ILE A 49 6.98 9.84 -7.96
N LEU A 50 8.27 10.07 -7.66
CA LEU A 50 9.23 8.99 -7.40
C LEU A 50 8.84 8.13 -6.20
N ILE A 51 8.35 8.76 -5.12
CA ILE A 51 7.90 8.00 -3.94
C ILE A 51 6.60 7.25 -4.25
N ILE A 52 5.68 7.83 -5.02
CA ILE A 52 4.49 7.11 -5.50
C ILE A 52 4.91 5.88 -6.32
N PHE A 53 5.90 6.00 -7.20
CA PHE A 53 6.43 4.86 -7.96
C PHE A 53 7.06 3.82 -7.04
N LEU A 54 7.83 4.23 -6.03
CA LEU A 54 8.40 3.32 -5.04
C LEU A 54 7.31 2.49 -4.33
N ILE A 55 6.21 3.13 -3.92
CA ILE A 55 5.06 2.47 -3.30
C ILE A 55 4.28 1.63 -4.32
N ALA A 56 4.16 2.04 -5.59
CA ALA A 56 3.41 1.27 -6.58
C ALA A 56 4.12 -0.02 -6.99
N PHE A 57 5.45 0.02 -7.18
CA PHE A 57 6.24 -1.12 -7.65
C PHE A 57 6.72 -2.03 -6.52
N VAL A 58 6.88 -1.50 -5.30
CA VAL A 58 7.28 -2.28 -4.13
C VAL A 58 6.39 -1.89 -2.95
N PRO A 59 5.13 -2.37 -2.88
CA PRO A 59 4.12 -1.76 -2.01
C PRO A 59 4.45 -1.77 -0.53
N ILE A 60 4.79 -2.94 0.00
CA ILE A 60 5.09 -3.07 1.43
C ILE A 60 6.41 -2.37 1.76
N LEU A 61 7.50 -2.73 1.08
CA LEU A 61 8.82 -2.13 1.39
C LEU A 61 8.87 -0.64 1.08
N GLY A 62 8.28 -0.19 -0.02
CA GLY A 62 8.20 1.21 -0.41
C GLY A 62 7.43 2.05 0.61
N SER A 63 6.31 1.52 1.12
CA SER A 63 5.61 2.13 2.25
C SER A 63 6.47 2.23 3.51
N LEU A 64 7.19 1.17 3.87
CA LEU A 64 8.08 1.18 5.05
C LEU A 64 9.25 2.16 4.89
N ILE A 65 9.92 2.14 3.74
CA ILE A 65 11.02 3.06 3.40
C ILE A 65 10.56 4.50 3.49
N TYR A 66 9.38 4.80 2.93
CA TYR A 66 8.80 6.13 3.04
C TYR A 66 8.53 6.50 4.51
N LEU A 67 7.73 5.69 5.23
CA LEU A 67 7.25 6.05 6.58
C LEU A 67 8.38 6.19 7.60
N PHE A 68 9.39 5.32 7.54
CA PHE A 68 10.48 5.30 8.53
C PHE A 68 11.74 6.03 8.08
N GLY A 69 11.98 6.14 6.77
CA GLY A 69 13.18 6.75 6.20
C GLY A 69 12.95 8.18 5.72
N LEU A 70 12.05 8.35 4.75
CA LEU A 70 11.92 9.60 3.98
C LEU A 70 10.94 10.60 4.59
N ARG A 71 9.90 10.13 5.30
CA ARG A 71 8.79 10.95 5.83
C ARG A 71 9.26 12.14 6.67
N LYS A 72 10.35 11.99 7.41
CA LYS A 72 10.92 13.03 8.27
C LYS A 72 11.46 14.24 7.50
N GLU A 73 11.81 14.06 6.24
CA GLU A 73 12.33 15.11 5.35
C GLU A 73 11.20 16.00 4.79
N TYR A 74 9.95 15.56 4.93
CA TYR A 74 8.78 16.23 4.37
C TYR A 74 7.82 16.70 5.49
N PRO A 75 7.76 18.00 5.81
CA PRO A 75 6.83 18.51 6.80
C PRO A 75 5.38 18.36 6.31
N LEU A 76 4.43 18.44 7.25
CA LEU A 76 3.02 18.53 6.88
C LEU A 76 2.76 19.92 6.25
N LYS A 77 1.90 19.95 5.23
CA LYS A 77 1.38 21.19 4.64
C LYS A 77 0.55 21.98 5.64
#